data_AF-A0A0A1MX87-F1
#
_entry.id   AF-A0A0A1MX87-F1
#
_cell.length_a   1.000
_cell.length_b   1.000
_cell.length_c   1.000
_cell.angle_alpha   90.00
_cell.angle_beta   90.00
_cell.angle_gamma   90.00
#
_symmetry.space_group_name_H-M   'P 1'
#
loop_
_entity.id
_entity.type
_entity.pdbx_description
1 polymer ?
#
loop_
_entity_poly.entity_id
_entity_poly.type
_entity_poly.pdbx_seq_one_letter_code
_entity_poly.pdbx_strand_id
1 'polypeptide(L)'
;MALKDKKRVVGFRYAWAGLKTVVKKESNFQLHLAAMTIVVAAGFFFHLSLIEWAVILLTIGLVLITEMINSVIERVMDFIQPGYDERIKEIKDIAAGVVLVTALISVVVGILIFGPKIMQFI
;
A
#
# COMPACT_ATOMS: atom_id res chain seq x y z
N MET A 1 -13.58 13.35 -31.18
CA MET A 1 -14.44 12.70 -30.16
C MET A 1 -14.46 13.62 -28.94
N ALA A 2 -15.52 14.40 -28.75
CA ALA A 2 -15.58 15.43 -27.73
C ALA A 2 -15.60 14.80 -26.33
N LEU A 3 -14.59 15.11 -25.52
CA LEU A 3 -14.66 14.92 -24.07
C LEU A 3 -15.72 15.90 -23.55
N LYS A 4 -16.95 15.42 -23.44
CA LYS A 4 -18.05 16.18 -22.86
C LYS A 4 -17.73 16.37 -21.37
N ASP A 5 -17.27 17.57 -21.03
CA ASP A 5 -17.06 18.07 -19.68
C ASP A 5 -18.35 17.93 -18.84
N LYS A 6 -18.54 16.76 -18.24
CA LYS A 6 -19.16 16.69 -16.93
C LYS A 6 -18.00 16.74 -15.97
N LYS A 7 -17.83 17.85 -15.25
CA LYS A 7 -17.07 17.89 -13.99
C LYS A 7 -17.63 16.79 -13.10
N ARG A 8 -17.11 15.57 -13.24
CA ARG A 8 -17.39 14.46 -12.34
C ARG A 8 -16.59 14.81 -11.11
N VAL A 9 -17.24 15.47 -10.15
CA VAL A 9 -16.75 15.48 -8.78
C VAL A 9 -16.43 14.02 -8.49
N VAL A 10 -15.16 13.71 -8.25
CA VAL A 10 -14.72 12.36 -7.87
C VAL A 10 -15.31 12.12 -6.48
N GLY A 11 -16.58 11.75 -6.43
CA GLY A 11 -17.28 11.52 -5.19
C GLY A 11 -16.73 10.27 -4.51
N PHE A 12 -16.94 10.16 -3.20
CA PHE A 12 -16.55 9.01 -2.38
C PHE A 12 -16.91 7.66 -3.00
N ARG A 13 -18.02 7.58 -3.75
CA ARG A 13 -18.43 6.37 -4.49
C ARG A 13 -17.38 5.91 -5.52
N TYR A 14 -16.76 6.82 -6.25
CA TYR A 14 -15.73 6.50 -7.25
C TYR A 14 -14.41 6.10 -6.58
N ALA A 15 -14.00 6.80 -5.53
CA ALA A 15 -12.83 6.43 -4.74
C ALA A 15 -12.99 5.02 -4.13
N TRP A 16 -14.16 4.70 -3.57
CA TRP A 16 -14.46 3.39 -3.01
C TRP A 16 -14.47 2.27 -4.07
N ALA A 17 -14.97 2.56 -5.27
CA ALA A 17 -14.90 1.62 -6.39
C ALA A 17 -13.45 1.33 -6.83
N GLY A 18 -12.60 2.36 -6.83
CA GLY A 18 -11.16 2.23 -7.07
C GLY A 18 -10.48 1.34 -6.03
N LEU A 19 -10.72 1.60 -4.74
CA LEU A 19 -10.19 0.78 -3.65
C LEU A 19 -10.63 -0.68 -3.77
N LYS A 20 -11.93 -0.93 -3.99
CA LYS A 20 -12.47 -2.28 -4.23
C LYS A 20 -11.81 -3.00 -5.40
N THR A 21 -11.42 -2.26 -6.44
CA THR A 21 -10.78 -2.83 -7.62
C THR A 21 -9.36 -3.29 -7.29
N VAL A 22 -8.57 -2.46 -6.61
CA VAL A 22 -7.20 -2.81 -6.18
C VAL A 22 -7.25 -4.00 -5.23
N VAL A 23 -8.11 -3.97 -4.21
CA VAL A 23 -8.30 -5.08 -3.26
C VAL A 23 -8.60 -6.41 -3.96
N LYS A 24 -9.41 -6.41 -5.02
CA LYS A 24 -9.80 -7.66 -5.70
C LYS A 24 -8.78 -8.15 -6.72
N LYS A 25 -8.05 -7.24 -7.38
CA LYS A 25 -7.20 -7.58 -8.52
C LYS A 25 -5.73 -7.74 -8.15
N GLU A 26 -5.28 -7.12 -7.06
CA GLU A 26 -3.86 -7.03 -6.71
C GLU A 26 -3.54 -7.96 -5.53
N SER A 27 -2.88 -9.08 -5.83
CA SER A 27 -2.48 -10.06 -4.82
C SER A 27 -1.53 -9.48 -3.78
N ASN A 28 -0.61 -8.60 -4.20
CA ASN A 28 0.32 -7.90 -3.30
C ASN A 28 -0.44 -6.97 -2.33
N PHE A 29 -1.45 -6.24 -2.82
CA PHE A 29 -2.31 -5.42 -1.97
C PHE A 29 -3.09 -6.26 -0.94
N GLN A 30 -3.59 -7.44 -1.34
CA GLN A 30 -4.25 -8.37 -0.42
C GLN A 30 -3.29 -8.88 0.67
N LEU A 31 -2.04 -9.19 0.30
CA LEU A 31 -1.01 -9.59 1.25
C LEU A 31 -0.72 -8.47 2.26
N HIS A 32 -0.57 -7.23 1.80
CA HIS A 32 -0.36 -6.08 2.69
C HIS A 32 -1.56 -5.82 3.61
N LEU A 33 -2.79 -6.04 3.16
CA LEU A 33 -3.98 -5.97 4.01
C LEU A 33 -4.03 -7.08 5.07
N ALA A 34 -3.62 -8.31 4.71
CA ALA A 34 -3.51 -9.40 5.66
C ALA A 34 -2.46 -9.09 6.74
N ALA A 35 -1.28 -8.62 6.31
CA ALA A 35 -0.22 -8.18 7.22
C ALA A 35 -0.68 -7.04 8.14
N MET A 36 -1.38 -6.03 7.61
CA MET A 36 -2.01 -4.97 8.40
C MET A 36 -2.91 -5.55 9.50
N THR A 37 -3.78 -6.50 9.14
CA THR A 37 -4.72 -7.11 10.10
C THR A 37 -3.99 -7.77 11.27
N ILE A 38 -2.90 -8.50 10.97
CA ILE A 38 -2.06 -9.14 11.99
C ILE A 38 -1.38 -8.08 12.88
N VAL A 39 -0.78 -7.04 12.28
CA VAL A 39 -0.08 -5.99 13.01
C VAL A 39 -1.03 -5.20 13.91
N VAL A 40 -2.23 -4.89 13.44
CA VAL A 40 -3.27 -4.22 14.23
C VAL A 40 -3.72 -5.10 15.39
N ALA A 41 -3.96 -6.40 15.17
CA ALA A 41 -4.30 -7.32 16.25
C ALA A 41 -3.19 -7.41 17.30
N ALA A 42 -1.93 -7.49 16.87
CA ALA A 42 -0.77 -7.44 17.76
C ALA A 42 -0.69 -6.11 18.52
N GLY A 43 -1.04 -4.99 17.88
CA GLY A 43 -1.07 -3.67 18.50
C GLY A 43 -2.05 -3.57 19.67
N PHE A 44 -3.22 -4.20 19.53
CA PHE A 44 -4.17 -4.30 20.65
C PHE A 44 -3.66 -5.23 21.75
N PHE A 45 -3.09 -6.38 21.37
CA PHE A 45 -2.56 -7.38 22.32
C PHE A 45 -1.42 -6.82 23.19
N PHE A 46 -0.47 -6.10 22.59
CA PHE A 46 0.67 -5.50 23.28
C PHE A 46 0.40 -4.10 23.85
N HIS A 47 -0.87 -3.67 23.87
CA HIS A 47 -1.31 -2.39 24.43
C HIS A 47 -0.45 -1.21 23.98
N LEU A 48 -0.38 -0.99 22.66
CA LEU A 48 0.35 0.15 22.12
C LEU A 48 -0.18 1.48 22.66
N SER A 49 0.75 2.38 22.98
CA SER A 49 0.47 3.77 23.28
C SER A 49 -0.10 4.50 22.05
N LEU A 50 -0.73 5.65 22.28
CA LEU A 50 -1.31 6.45 21.19
C LEU A 50 -0.28 6.86 20.14
N ILE A 51 0.96 7.13 20.55
CA ILE A 51 2.05 7.51 19.64
C ILE A 51 2.48 6.31 18.80
N GLU A 52 2.65 5.14 19.42
CA GLU A 52 2.98 3.89 18.70
C GLU A 52 1.89 3.53 17.68
N TRP A 53 0.61 3.69 18.04
CA TRP A 53 -0.51 3.53 17.12
C TRP A 53 -0.44 4.50 15.94
N ALA A 54 -0.21 5.79 16.20
CA ALA A 54 -0.10 6.78 15.14
C ALA A 54 1.03 6.43 14.16
N VAL A 55 2.19 6.02 14.67
CA VAL A 55 3.32 5.60 13.85
C VAL A 55 2.97 4.36 13.03
N ILE A 56 2.44 3.30 13.65
CA ILE A 56 2.07 2.07 12.93
C ILE A 56 1.03 2.33 11.84
N LEU A 57 -0.02 3.09 12.13
CA LEU A 57 -1.08 3.35 11.16
C LEU A 57 -0.57 4.20 9.99
N LEU A 58 0.29 5.18 10.24
CA LEU A 58 0.94 5.96 9.19
C LEU A 58 1.84 5.08 8.33
N THR A 59 2.63 4.21 8.95
CA THR A 59 3.54 3.30 8.25
C THR A 59 2.80 2.28 7.39
N ILE A 60 1.75 1.64 7.93
CA ILE A 60 0.86 0.76 7.16
C ILE A 60 0.20 1.52 6.01
N GLY A 61 -0.31 2.73 6.30
CA GLY A 61 -0.92 3.59 5.30
C GLY A 61 0.04 3.90 4.15
N LEU A 62 1.30 4.18 4.45
CA LEU A 62 2.32 4.45 3.44
C LEU A 62 2.55 3.24 2.52
N VAL A 63 2.67 2.03 3.07
CA VAL A 63 2.81 0.78 2.29
C VAL A 63 1.62 0.60 1.33
N LEU A 64 0.39 0.75 1.83
CA LEU A 64 -0.82 0.61 1.01
C LEU A 64 -0.90 1.69 -0.07
N ILE A 65 -0.53 2.93 0.25
CA ILE A 65 -0.48 4.03 -0.73
C ILE A 65 0.54 3.72 -1.83
N THR A 66 1.76 3.30 -1.48
CA THR A 66 2.78 2.99 -2.47
C THR A 66 2.38 1.80 -3.34
N GLU A 67 1.71 0.79 -2.78
CA GLU A 67 1.20 -0.35 -3.53
C GLU A 67 0.10 0.07 -4.53
N MET A 68 -0.81 0.96 -4.11
CA MET A 68 -1.81 1.53 -5.01
C MET A 68 -1.17 2.37 -6.13
N ILE A 69 -0.12 3.12 -5.82
CA ILE A 69 0.62 3.89 -6.83
C ILE A 69 1.32 2.95 -7.81
N ASN A 70 1.97 1.88 -7.34
CA ASN A 70 2.56 0.85 -8.20
C ASN A 70 1.51 0.27 -9.17
N SER A 71 0.35 -0.12 -8.63
CA SER A 71 -0.81 -0.60 -9.40
C SER A 71 -1.31 0.40 -10.46
N VAL A 72 -1.27 1.70 -10.16
CA VAL A 72 -1.62 2.75 -11.13
C VAL A 72 -0.56 2.83 -12.23
N ILE A 73 0.73 2.85 -11.87
CA ILE A 73 1.85 2.90 -12.82
C ILE A 73 1.79 1.71 -13.76
N GLU A 74 1.65 0.49 -13.24
CA GLU A 74 1.55 -0.73 -14.04
C GLU A 74 0.43 -0.63 -15.08
N ARG A 75 -0.78 -0.25 -14.66
CA ARG A 75 -1.94 -0.11 -15.55
C ARG A 75 -1.75 0.98 -16.61
N VAL A 76 -1.15 2.11 -16.24
CA VAL A 76 -0.89 3.20 -17.19
C VAL A 76 0.16 2.77 -18.21
N MET A 77 1.21 2.07 -17.77
CA MET A 77 2.25 1.56 -18.66
C MET A 77 1.71 0.47 -19.59
N ASP A 78 0.90 -0.47 -19.08
CA ASP A 78 0.22 -1.50 -19.89
C ASP A 78 -0.73 -0.91 -20.92
N PHE A 79 -1.38 0.21 -20.58
CA PHE A 79 -2.26 0.92 -21.51
C PHE A 79 -1.48 1.65 -22.61
N ILE A 80 -0.36 2.30 -22.27
CA ILE A 80 0.45 3.06 -23.22
C ILE A 80 1.24 2.13 -24.16
N GLN A 81 1.81 1.05 -23.62
CA GLN A 81 2.65 0.11 -24.36
C GLN A 81 2.30 -1.34 -23.97
N PRO A 82 1.34 -1.97 -24.68
CA PRO A 82 0.90 -3.34 -24.38
C PRO A 82 1.93 -4.43 -24.69
N GLY A 83 2.94 -4.12 -25.50
CA GLY A 83 4.04 -5.02 -25.85
C GLY A 83 5.24 -4.86 -24.92
N TYR A 84 6.20 -5.79 -25.01
CA TYR A 84 7.45 -5.67 -24.27
C TYR A 84 8.27 -4.46 -24.75
N ASP A 85 8.74 -3.65 -23.80
CA ASP A 85 9.69 -2.55 -24.02
C ASP A 85 10.60 -2.46 -22.79
N GLU A 86 11.91 -2.43 -23.01
CA GLU A 86 12.93 -2.40 -21.95
C GLU A 86 12.73 -1.21 -20.99
N ARG A 87 12.30 -0.06 -21.52
CA ARG A 87 12.09 1.17 -20.73
C ARG A 87 10.86 1.06 -19.85
N ILE A 88 9.81 0.40 -20.34
CA ILE A 88 8.59 0.15 -19.56
C ILE A 88 8.87 -0.84 -18.44
N LYS A 89 9.68 -1.86 -18.71
CA LYS A 89 10.16 -2.78 -17.68
C LYS A 89 10.92 -2.02 -16.60
N GLU A 90 11.88 -1.16 -16.96
CA GLU A 90 12.63 -0.34 -16.00
C GLU A 90 11.71 0.52 -15.12
N ILE A 91 10.71 1.19 -15.70
CA ILE A 91 9.73 1.99 -14.94
C ILE A 91 8.95 1.14 -13.94
N LYS A 92 8.48 -0.04 -14.37
CA LYS A 92 7.75 -0.97 -13.49
C LYS A 92 8.64 -1.53 -12.38
N ASP A 93 9.88 -1.87 -12.70
CA ASP A 93 10.87 -2.35 -11.72
C ASP A 93 11.15 -1.28 -10.65
N ILE A 94 11.29 -0.01 -11.05
CA ILE A 94 11.44 1.11 -10.12
C ILE A 94 10.18 1.27 -9.25
N ALA A 95 8.98 1.20 -9.84
CA ALA A 95 7.72 1.32 -9.11
C ALA A 95 7.56 0.20 -8.05
N ALA A 96 7.89 -1.04 -8.40
CA ALA A 96 7.95 -2.15 -7.47
C ALA A 96 9.03 -1.95 -6.39
N GLY A 97 10.18 -1.38 -6.77
CA GLY A 97 11.26 -1.00 -5.85
C GLY A 97 10.80 0.00 -4.77
N VAL A 98 9.95 0.97 -5.11
CA VAL A 98 9.38 1.93 -4.14
C VAL A 98 8.52 1.21 -3.10
N VAL A 99 7.69 0.25 -3.51
CA VAL A 99 6.90 -0.57 -2.59
C VAL A 99 7.83 -1.37 -1.68
N LEU A 100 8.87 -2.00 -2.24
CA LEU A 100 9.82 -2.81 -1.47
C LEU A 100 10.51 -1.99 -0.39
N VAL A 101 11.03 -0.81 -0.73
CA VAL A 101 11.68 0.10 0.25
C VAL A 101 10.71 0.47 1.37
N THR A 102 9.47 0.81 1.00
CA THR A 102 8.43 1.19 1.97
C THR A 102 8.06 0.02 2.89
N ALA A 103 7.97 -1.20 2.34
CA ALA A 103 7.72 -2.42 3.10
C ALA A 103 8.87 -2.73 4.07
N LEU A 104 10.13 -2.58 3.65
CA LEU A 104 11.29 -2.78 4.51
C LEU A 104 11.32 -1.78 5.68
N ILE A 105 11.05 -0.50 5.40
CA ILE A 105 10.91 0.52 6.45
C ILE A 105 9.79 0.12 7.42
N SER A 106 8.66 -0.37 6.90
CA SER A 106 7.55 -0.84 7.73
C SER A 106 7.93 -1.99 8.66
N VAL A 107 8.75 -2.93 8.19
CA VAL A 107 9.27 -4.02 9.02
C VAL A 107 10.16 -3.47 10.13
N VAL A 108 11.08 -2.55 9.82
CA VAL A 108 11.96 -1.94 10.81
C VAL A 108 11.16 -1.20 11.89
N VAL A 109 10.17 -0.39 11.50
CA VAL A 109 9.27 0.29 12.44
C VAL A 109 8.52 -0.72 13.32
N GLY A 110 8.01 -1.79 12.72
CA GLY A 110 7.37 -2.88 13.47
C GLY A 110 8.29 -3.51 14.50
N ILE A 111 9.55 -3.79 14.14
CA ILE A 111 10.55 -4.33 15.08
C ILE A 111 10.85 -3.35 16.21
N LEU A 112 10.98 -2.06 15.91
CA LEU A 112 11.27 -1.04 16.94
C LEU A 112 10.13 -0.89 17.96
N ILE A 113 8.88 -1.06 17.53
CA ILE A 113 7.70 -0.92 18.40
C ILE A 113 7.40 -2.23 19.14
N PHE A 114 7.34 -3.36 18.43
CA PHE A 114 6.97 -4.65 19.02
C PHE A 114 8.13 -5.38 19.68
N GLY A 115 9.37 -5.19 19.21
CA GLY A 115 10.55 -5.88 19.72
C GLY A 115 10.74 -5.73 21.24
N PRO A 116 10.75 -4.50 21.79
CA PRO A 116 10.82 -4.29 23.23
C PRO A 116 9.67 -4.93 24.01
N LYS A 117 8.45 -4.88 23.46
CA LYS A 117 7.24 -5.42 24.10
C LYS A 117 7.25 -6.95 24.14
N ILE A 118 7.75 -7.58 23.08
CA ILE A 118 7.94 -9.04 23.03
C ILE A 118 9.02 -9.46 24.03
N MET A 119 10.15 -8.74 24.10
CA MET A 119 11.23 -9.07 25.05
C MET A 119 10.82 -8.90 26.52
N GLN A 120 9.91 -7.98 26.82
CA GLN A 120 9.38 -7.82 28.18
C GLN A 120 8.30 -8.86 28.53
N PHE A 121 7.70 -9.47 27.52
CA PHE A 121 6.64 -10.47 27.68
C PHE A 121 7.20 -11.89 27.90
N ILE A 122 8.37 -12.18 27.31
CA ILE A 122 9.13 -13.43 27.50
C ILE A 122 9.91 -13.35 28.81
#